data_AF-A0A926F8Z8-F1
#
_entry.id   AF-A0A926F8Z8-F1
#
_cell.length_a   1.000
_cell.length_b   1.000
_cell.length_c   1.000
_cell.angle_alpha   90.00
_cell.angle_beta   90.00
_cell.angle_gamma   90.00
#
_symmetry.space_group_name_H-M   'P 1'
#
loop_
_entity.id
_entity.type
_entity.pdbx_description
1 polymer ?
#
loop_
_entity_poly.entity_id
_entity_poly.type
_entity_poly.pdbx_seq_one_letter_code
_entity_poly.pdbx_strand_id
1 'polypeptide(L)' 'MLKGEMEVLTDAKSKELVWREGDEMYYKEGVADPDYCVLRFTAFSGRYYSNFKSEDFIV' A
#
# COMPACT_ATOMS: atom_id res chain seq x y z
N MET A 1 -3.67 7.55 12.37
CA MET A 1 -2.91 8.12 11.23
C MET A 1 -1.48 7.64 11.32
N LEU A 2 -0.96 7.01 10.27
CA LEU A 2 0.43 6.56 10.21
C LEU A 2 1.26 7.58 9.44
N LYS A 3 2.52 7.75 9.84
CA LYS A 3 3.54 8.48 9.10
C LYS A 3 4.65 7.50 8.73
N GLY A 4 5.10 7.60 7.49
CA GLY A 4 5.97 6.61 6.89
C GLY A 4 6.56 7.09 5.59
N GLU A 5 7.35 6.23 4.97
CA GLU A 5 7.87 6.40 3.62
C GLU A 5 7.01 5.63 2.64
N MET A 6 6.93 6.16 1.42
CA MET A 6 6.22 5.54 0.30
C MET A 6 7.23 5.30 -0.82
N GLU A 7 7.12 4.14 -1.45
CA GLU A 7 7.93 3.78 -2.60
C GLU A 7 7.08 3.06 -3.65
N VAL A 8 7.49 3.21 -4.91
CA VAL A 8 6.90 2.49 -6.04
C VAL A 8 7.69 1.21 -6.26
N LEU A 9 7.01 0.07 -6.23
CA LEU A 9 7.58 -1.23 -6.56
C LEU A 9 7.35 -1.54 -8.03
N THR A 10 8.44 -1.57 -8.80
CA THR A 10 8.40 -1.82 -10.25
C THR A 10 8.66 -3.27 -10.62
N ASP A 11 9.11 -4.10 -9.68
CA ASP A 11 9.46 -5.49 -9.95
C ASP A 11 8.23 -6.40 -10.09
N ALA A 12 8.30 -7.36 -11.01
CA ALA A 12 7.18 -8.26 -11.30
C ALA A 12 6.77 -9.11 -10.09
N LYS A 13 7.73 -9.52 -9.24
CA LYS A 13 7.45 -10.36 -8.08
C LYS A 13 6.56 -9.64 -7.07
N SER A 14 6.82 -8.36 -6.81
CA SER A 14 6.01 -7.53 -5.92
C SER A 14 4.62 -7.27 -6.50
N LYS A 15 4.53 -7.06 -7.81
CA LYS A 15 3.26 -6.91 -8.55
C LYS A 15 2.40 -8.19 -8.46
N GLU A 16 3.00 -9.35 -8.70
CA GLU A 16 2.33 -10.65 -8.62
C GLU A 16 1.89 -11.00 -7.19
N LEU A 17 2.71 -10.64 -6.18
CA LEU A 17 2.47 -10.99 -4.79
C LEU A 17 1.17 -10.40 -4.21
N VAL A 18 0.80 -9.20 -4.65
CA VAL A 18 -0.36 -8.47 -4.10
C VAL A 18 -1.57 -8.44 -5.03
N TRP A 19 -1.45 -9.01 -6.23
CA TRP A 19 -2.54 -9.16 -7.19
C TRP A 19 -3.67 -10.03 -6.63
N ARG A 20 -4.93 -9.63 -6.86
CA ARG A 20 -6.12 -10.34 -6.37
C ARG A 20 -7.15 -10.54 -7.48
N GLU A 21 -7.98 -11.56 -7.30
CA GLU A 21 -9.20 -11.73 -8.11
C GLU A 21 -10.07 -10.47 -8.00
N GLY A 22 -10.50 -9.94 -9.14
CA GLY A 22 -11.23 -8.68 -9.26
C GLY A 22 -10.37 -7.48 -9.68
N ASP A 23 -9.05 -7.55 -9.54
CA ASP A 23 -8.15 -6.47 -9.99
C ASP A 23 -8.18 -6.33 -11.53
N GLU A 24 -8.52 -7.40 -12.26
CA GLU A 24 -8.72 -7.39 -13.72
C GLU A 24 -9.83 -6.43 -14.19
N MET A 25 -10.75 -6.04 -13.30
CA MET A 25 -11.75 -5.02 -13.59
C MET A 25 -11.10 -3.66 -13.89
N TYR A 26 -9.99 -3.36 -13.22
CA TYR A 26 -9.25 -2.11 -13.32
C TYR A 26 -8.05 -2.22 -14.27
N TYR A 27 -7.36 -3.37 -14.25
CA TYR A 27 -6.15 -3.63 -15.03
C TYR A 27 -6.40 -4.80 -15.98
N LYS A 28 -6.92 -4.48 -17.17
CA LYS A 28 -7.40 -5.49 -18.14
C LYS A 28 -6.28 -6.35 -18.71
N GLU A 29 -5.05 -5.86 -18.70
CA GLU A 29 -3.87 -6.60 -19.12
C GLU A 29 -3.23 -7.40 -17.97
N GLY A 30 -3.91 -7.45 -16.82
CA GLY A 30 -3.49 -8.22 -15.65
C GLY A 30 -2.29 -7.60 -14.92
N VAL A 31 -1.45 -8.45 -14.34
CA VAL A 31 -0.26 -8.02 -13.58
C VAL A 31 0.76 -7.25 -14.44
N ALA A 32 0.75 -7.49 -15.76
CA ALA A 32 1.64 -6.83 -16.70
C ALA A 32 1.10 -5.49 -17.24
N ASP A 33 -0.11 -5.09 -16.83
CA ASP A 33 -0.74 -3.87 -17.30
C ASP A 33 0.14 -2.64 -16.99
N PRO A 34 0.39 -1.76 -17.97
CA PRO A 34 1.25 -0.59 -17.79
C PRO A 34 0.70 0.40 -16.76
N ASP A 35 -0.63 0.40 -16.54
CA ASP A 35 -1.28 1.25 -15.55
C ASP A 35 -1.31 0.60 -14.16
N TYR A 36 -0.95 -0.68 -14.03
CA TYR A 36 -0.83 -1.36 -12.73
C TYR A 36 0.46 -0.96 -12.00
N CYS A 37 0.31 -0.24 -10.90
CA CYS A 37 1.39 0.23 -10.04
C CYS A 37 1.19 -0.25 -8.59
N VAL A 38 2.26 -0.79 -7.99
CA VAL A 38 2.26 -1.23 -6.59
C VAL A 38 3.05 -0.24 -5.74
N LEU A 39 2.46 0.13 -4.60
CA LEU A 39 3.07 1.02 -3.62
C LEU A 39 3.36 0.24 -2.33
N ARG A 40 4.57 0.39 -1.78
CA ARG A 40 4.91 -0.08 -0.43
C ARG A 40 5.01 1.10 0.51
N PHE A 41 4.19 1.07 1.55
CA PHE A 41 4.24 2.01 2.65
C PHE A 41 4.95 1.39 3.86
N THR A 42 5.97 2.07 4.39
CA THR A 42 6.68 1.66 5.61
C THR A 42 6.46 2.69 6.70
N ALA A 43 5.69 2.34 7.73
CA ALA A 43 5.41 3.24 8.85
C ALA A 43 6.59 3.35 9.81
N PHE A 44 6.91 4.56 10.27
CA PHE A 44 7.86 4.81 11.35
C PHE A 44 7.18 5.33 12.63
N SER A 45 5.98 5.89 12.52
CA SER A 45 5.21 6.37 13.67
C SER A 45 3.72 6.42 13.36
N GLY A 46 2.90 6.58 14.40
CA GLY A 46 1.48 6.73 14.27
C GLY A 46 0.84 7.56 15.35
N ARG A 47 -0.41 7.96 15.07
CA ARG A 47 -1.35 8.56 16.01
C ARG A 47 -2.60 7.71 16.05
N TYR A 48 -2.91 7.15 17.21
CA TYR A 48 -4.17 6.46 17.47
C TYR A 48 -5.20 7.45 18.03
N TYR A 49 -6.39 7.50 17.45
CA TYR A 49 -7.48 8.35 17.94
C TYR A 49 -8.63 7.47 18.44
N SER A 50 -9.01 7.63 19.70
CA SER A 50 -10.11 6.91 20.34
C SER A 50 -10.60 7.65 21.58
N ASN A 51 -11.88 7.50 21.93
CA ASN A 51 -12.47 8.10 23.13
C ASN A 51 -12.19 9.61 23.27
N PHE A 52 -12.29 10.36 22.18
CA PHE A 52 -11.98 11.80 22.11
C PHE A 52 -10.54 12.16 22.55
N LYS A 53 -9.60 11.21 22.42
CA LYS A 53 -8.18 11.37 22.76
C LYS A 53 -7.29 10.87 21.64
N SER A 54 -6.06 11.40 21.58
CA SER A 54 -5.02 10.97 20.65
C SER A 54 -3.79 10.51 21.41
N GLU A 55 -3.20 9.41 20.98
CA GLU A 55 -1.93 8.87 21.49
C GLU A 55 -0.96 8.69 20.33
N ASP A 56 0.23 9.30 20.44
CA ASP A 56 1.30 9.18 19.45
C ASP A 56 2.24 8.02 19.85
N PHE A 57 2.73 7.24 18.86
CA PHE A 57 3.63 6.10 19.05
C PHE A 57 4.68 5.97 17.94
N ILE A 58 5.79 5.27 18.25
CA ILE A 58 6.83 4.88 17.30
C ILE A 58 6.63 3.41 16.94
N VAL A 59 6.90 3.06 15.68
CA VAL A 59 6.82 1.68 15.13
C VAL A 59 8.15 0.95 15.33
#